data_AF-X1C1V9-F1
#
_entry.id   AF-X1C1V9-F1
#
_cell.length_a   1.000
_cell.length_b   1.000
_cell.length_c   1.000
_cell.angle_alpha   90.00
_cell.angle_beta   90.00
_cell.angle_gamma   90.00
#
_symmetry.space_group_name_H-M   'P 1'
#
loop_
_entity.id
_entity.type
_entity.pdbx_description
1 polymer ?
#
loop_
_entity_poly.entity_id
_entity_poly.type
_entity_poly.pdbx_seq_one_letter_code
_entity_poly.pdbx_strand_id
1 'polypeptide(L)' 'AAEYEAIQLYMQLAESTDNQLAQDVLKDIADEERVHAGEFLRLLKELAPDEEKFYREGAKEVEEEIKK' A
#
# COMPACT_ATOMS: atom_id res chain seq x y z
N ALA A 1 -3.80 -5.34 4.77
CA ALA A 1 -2.65 -5.17 5.69
C ALA A 1 -1.42 -5.90 5.14
N ALA A 2 -1.53 -7.20 4.82
CA ALA A 2 -0.41 -7.99 4.29
C ALA A 2 0.38 -7.32 3.16
N GLU A 3 -0.29 -6.83 2.11
CA GLU A 3 0.44 -6.20 0.98
C GLU A 3 1.18 -4.93 1.38
N TYR A 4 0.63 -4.11 2.27
CA TYR A 4 1.34 -2.92 2.76
C TYR A 4 2.57 -3.27 3.60
N GLU A 5 2.52 -4.37 4.36
CA GLU A 5 3.67 -4.88 5.11
C GLU A 5 4.72 -5.48 4.17
N ALA A 6 4.30 -6.20 3.12
CA ALA A 6 5.19 -6.73 2.08
C ALA A 6 5.93 -5.60 1.36
N ILE A 7 5.22 -4.54 0.94
CA ILE A 7 5.82 -3.33 0.34
C ILE A 7 6.90 -2.76 1.27
N GLN A 8 6.59 -2.58 2.56
CA GLN A 8 7.53 -2.03 3.53
C GLN A 8 8.76 -2.94 3.70
N LEU A 9 8.56 -4.25 3.83
CA LEU A 9 9.62 -5.23 3.97
C LEU A 9 10.56 -5.25 2.75
N TYR A 10 10.01 -5.29 1.54
CA TYR A 10 10.82 -5.33 0.32
C TYR A 10 11.61 -4.04 0.11
N MET A 11 11.01 -2.89 0.38
CA MET A 11 11.71 -1.60 0.32
C MET A 11 12.85 -1.53 1.34
N GLN A 12 12.62 -1.97 2.59
CA GLN A 12 13.68 -2.03 3.60
C GLN A 12 14.82 -2.97 3.20
N LEU A 13 14.50 -4.14 2.65
CA LEU A 13 15.52 -5.07 2.15
C LEU A 13 16.32 -4.48 0.99
N ALA A 14 15.64 -3.81 0.04
CA ALA A 14 16.28 -3.12 -1.07
C ALA A 14 17.24 -2.02 -0.58
N GLU A 15 16.85 -1.25 0.44
CA GLU A 15 17.69 -0.20 1.03
C GLU A 15 18.84 -0.76 1.88
N SER A 16 18.75 -2.02 2.33
CA SER A 16 19.75 -2.65 3.20
C SER A 16 20.89 -3.40 2.47
N THR A 17 20.85 -3.44 1.13
CA THR A 17 21.80 -4.21 0.31
C THR A 17 22.48 -3.36 -0.75
N ASP A 18 23.75 -3.63 -1.03
CA ASP A 18 24.51 -3.02 -2.13
C ASP A 18 24.37 -3.79 -3.46
N ASN A 19 23.65 -4.92 -3.48
CA ASN A 19 23.47 -5.70 -4.70
C ASN A 19 22.42 -5.06 -5.62
N GLN A 20 22.87 -4.50 -6.75
CA GLN A 20 21.99 -3.78 -7.68
C GLN A 20 20.82 -4.64 -8.20
N LEU A 21 21.08 -5.90 -8.56
CA LEU A 21 20.03 -6.79 -9.05
C LEU A 21 18.97 -7.04 -7.97
N ALA A 22 19.39 -7.22 -6.71
CA ALA A 22 18.45 -7.40 -5.61
C ALA A 22 17.60 -6.14 -5.39
N GLN A 23 18.21 -4.95 -5.45
CA GLN A 23 17.48 -3.69 -5.34
C GLN A 23 16.41 -3.54 -6.43
N ASP A 24 16.77 -3.81 -7.68
CA ASP A 24 15.89 -3.65 -8.83
C ASP A 24 14.70 -4.62 -8.72
N VAL A 25 14.96 -5.90 -8.43
CA VAL A 25 13.91 -6.91 -8.28
C VAL A 25 13.01 -6.64 -7.07
N LEU A 26 13.57 -6.28 -5.91
CA LEU A 26 12.77 -6.03 -4.71
C LEU A 26 11.85 -4.80 -4.87
N LYS A 27 12.32 -3.76 -5.57
CA LYS A 27 11.49 -2.58 -5.87
C LYS A 27 10.37 -2.92 -6.85
N ASP A 28 10.66 -3.72 -7.87
CA ASP A 28 9.66 -4.20 -8.83
C ASP A 28 8.56 -5.02 -8.14
N ILE A 29 8.95 -5.98 -7.30
CA ILE A 29 8.00 -6.77 -6.49
C ILE A 29 7.18 -5.83 -5.57
N ALA A 30 7.81 -4.86 -4.92
CA ALA A 30 7.09 -3.90 -4.08
C ALA A 30 6.06 -3.08 -4.86
N ASP A 31 6.30 -2.78 -6.13
CA ASP A 31 5.32 -2.10 -7.00
C ASP A 31 4.16 -3.05 -7.40
N GLU A 32 4.42 -4.34 -7.60
CA GLU A 32 3.37 -5.35 -7.81
C GLU A 32 2.43 -5.47 -6.60
N GLU A 33 2.97 -5.45 -5.37
CA GLU A 33 2.13 -5.54 -4.16
C GLU A 33 1.20 -4.31 -3.99
N ARG A 34 1.55 -3.15 -4.57
CA ARG A 34 0.64 -2.00 -4.62
C ARG A 34 -0.57 -2.28 -5.49
N VAL A 35 -0.40 -3.05 -6.57
CA VAL A 35 -1.50 -3.50 -7.44
C VAL A 35 -2.39 -4.46 -6.67
N HIS A 36 -1.82 -5.46 -5.99
CA HIS A 36 -2.58 -6.40 -5.16
C HIS A 36 -3.38 -5.70 -4.06
N ALA A 37 -2.78 -4.71 -3.39
CA ALA A 37 -3.50 -3.89 -2.40
C ALA A 37 -4.73 -3.19 -3.01
N GLY A 38 -4.60 -2.69 -4.25
CA GLY A 38 -5.70 -2.08 -5.01
C GLY A 38 -6.79 -3.08 -5.40
N GLU A 39 -6.42 -4.29 -5.82
CA GLU A 39 -7.36 -5.37 -6.16
C GLU A 39 -8.20 -5.78 -4.95
N PHE A 40 -7.56 -5.98 -3.80
CA PHE A 40 -8.27 -6.30 -2.56
C PHE A 40 -9.19 -5.17 -2.12
N LEU A 41 -8.74 -3.91 -2.18
CA LEU A 41 -9.59 -2.77 -1.85
C LEU A 41 -10.82 -2.70 -2.78
N ARG A 42 -10.65 -2.91 -4.09
CA ARG A 42 -11.77 -2.91 -5.03
C ARG A 42 -12.76 -4.03 -4.71
N LEU A 43 -12.28 -5.23 -4.41
CA LEU A 43 -13.14 -6.36 -4.04
C LEU A 43 -13.88 -6.08 -2.73
N LEU A 44 -13.21 -5.51 -1.73
CA LEU A 44 -13.82 -5.19 -0.45
C LEU A 44 -14.94 -4.16 -0.58
N LYS A 45 -14.78 -3.15 -1.44
CA LYS A 45 -15.86 -2.20 -1.77
C LYS A 45 -17.10 -2.86 -2.38
N GLU A 46 -16.94 -3.99 -3.07
CA GLU A 46 -18.05 -4.79 -3.60
C GLU A 46 -18.76 -5.58 -2.48
N LEU A 47 -17.96 -6.26 -1.66
CA LEU A 47 -18.46 -7.20 -0.65
C LEU A 47 -18.99 -6.51 0.61
N ALA A 48 -18.45 -5.33 0.95
CA ALA A 48 -18.76 -4.56 2.16
C ALA A 48 -18.96 -3.06 1.82
N PRO A 49 -20.01 -2.69 1.06
CA PRO A 49 -20.21 -1.32 0.58
C PRO A 49 -20.43 -0.29 1.69
N ASP A 50 -20.85 -0.72 2.88
CA ASP A 50 -21.00 0.17 4.03
C ASP A 50 -19.66 0.56 4.67
N GLU A 51 -18.57 -0.16 4.37
CA GLU A 51 -17.22 0.15 4.83
C GLU A 51 -16.67 1.42 4.17
N GLU A 52 -17.14 1.76 2.95
CA GLU A 52 -16.74 2.96 2.20
C GLU A 52 -16.92 4.26 3.01
N LYS A 53 -17.87 4.29 3.96
CA LYS A 53 -18.07 5.45 4.83
C LYS A 53 -16.83 5.76 5.68
N PHE A 54 -16.17 4.72 6.19
CA PHE A 54 -14.97 4.86 7.01
C PHE A 54 -13.77 5.31 6.18
N TYR A 55 -13.63 4.82 4.94
CA TYR A 55 -12.57 5.28 4.03
C TYR A 55 -12.69 6.76 3.68
N ARG A 56 -13.92 7.24 3.44
CA ARG A 56 -14.19 8.66 3.19
C ARG A 56 -13.91 9.52 4.43
N GLU A 57 -14.30 9.04 5.60
CA GLU A 57 -14.04 9.71 6.87
C GLU A 57 -12.54 9.84 7.13
N GLY A 58 -11.78 8.75 7.05
CA GLY A 58 -10.32 8.77 7.21
C GLY A 58 -9.62 9.65 6.18
N ALA A 59 -10.06 9.64 4.91
CA ALA A 59 -9.53 10.55 3.90
C ALA A 59 -9.78 12.03 4.25
N LYS A 60 -10.96 12.35 4.78
CA LYS A 60 -11.30 13.70 5.23
C LYS A 60 -10.48 14.14 6.43
N GLU A 61 -10.22 13.25 7.39
CA GLU A 61 -9.33 13.53 8.53
C GLU A 61 -7.92 13.91 8.06
N VAL A 62 -7.34 13.13 7.13
CA VAL A 62 -6.01 13.44 6.57
C VAL A 62 -6.02 14.76 5.80
N GLU A 63 -7.08 15.03 5.02
CA GLU A 63 -7.27 16.30 4.31
C GLU A 63 -7.38 17.51 5.26
N GLU A 64 -7.88 17.31 6.47
CA GLU A 64 -7.92 18.34 7.52
C GLU A 64 -6.54 18.54 8.14
N GLU A 65 -5.77 17.47 8.42
CA GLU A 65 -4.39 17.58 8.90
C GLU A 65 -3.45 18.26 7.90
N ILE A 66 -3.59 17.99 6.59
CA ILE A 66 -2.77 18.64 5.54
C ILE A 66 -3.00 20.17 5.49
N LYS A 67 -4.19 20.64 5.87
CA LYS A 67 -4.57 22.06 5.84
C LYS A 67 -4.18 22.82 7.11
N LYS A 68 -3.74 22.14 8.17
CA LYS A 68 -3.23 22.77 9.40
C LYS A 68 -1.80 23.28 9.22
#